data_AF-A0A7J4IMP3-F1
#
_entry.id   AF-A0A7J4IMP3-F1
#
_cell.length_a   1.000
_cell.length_b   1.000
_cell.length_c   1.000
_cell.angle_alpha   90.00
_cell.angle_beta   90.00
_cell.angle_gamma   90.00
#
_symmetry.space_group_name_H-M   'P 1'
#
loop_
_entity.id
_entity.type
_entity.pdbx_description
1 polymer ?
#
loop_
_entity_poly.entity_id
_entity_poly.type
_entity_poly.pdbx_seq_one_letter_code
_entity_poly.pdbx_strand_id
1 'polypeptide(L)'
;MDETAPALLDRCTIPDGTDLQEHVLFTERAILVGDRCRIDYGLSGAEVVVAEFCRVNGAVTATGDVRIGNWTEVAGDVRTDEDAYLGEGVRIAGRLSVAGDLDIGDNVKIEQGFEARGWIQIRNPLPVIVYLMLYLMAMLRFEHEDEVDRFMTEMLGGDEAPVEQPLVIPSGAIFDMERLEVPGEMAIGSDCRLHGNVRGRVVEVGSNTILFGSIRAADRVVIGPESVVHGTVACGGTIEVGSGARVLGDLDGRTIDVHERALVDGTMRAPGGLRILRAT
;
A
#
# COMPACT_ATOMS: atom_id res chain seq x y z
N MET A 1 18.85 -1.32 -13.39
CA MET A 1 19.69 -1.93 -12.33
C MET A 1 18.74 -2.69 -11.46
N ASP A 2 19.09 -3.95 -11.25
CA ASP A 2 18.30 -5.04 -10.70
C ASP A 2 17.79 -4.70 -9.29
N GLU A 3 16.51 -4.32 -9.18
CA GLU A 3 15.82 -4.20 -7.89
C GLU A 3 15.35 -5.62 -7.55
N THR A 4 16.08 -6.30 -6.67
CA THR A 4 15.71 -7.64 -6.21
C THR A 4 14.32 -7.57 -5.55
N ALA A 5 13.43 -8.52 -5.82
CA ALA A 5 12.10 -8.62 -5.23
C ALA A 5 11.97 -8.26 -3.72
N PRO A 6 12.93 -8.56 -2.82
CA PRO A 6 12.89 -8.06 -1.44
C PRO A 6 12.88 -6.52 -1.29
N ALA A 7 13.52 -5.76 -2.19
CA ALA A 7 13.54 -4.30 -2.14
C ALA A 7 12.16 -3.68 -2.45
N LEU A 8 11.31 -4.39 -3.20
CA LEU A 8 9.97 -3.92 -3.55
C LEU A 8 9.02 -3.83 -2.33
N LEU A 9 9.29 -4.62 -1.28
CA LEU A 9 8.54 -4.62 -0.02
C LEU A 9 9.08 -3.64 1.04
N ASP A 10 10.22 -3.02 0.78
CA ASP A 10 10.85 -2.05 1.70
C ASP A 10 10.34 -0.62 1.48
N ARG A 11 9.72 -0.37 0.32
CA ARG A 11 9.09 0.90 -0.05
C ARG A 11 7.58 0.78 0.04
N CYS A 12 6.96 1.83 0.55
CA CYS A 12 5.52 1.97 0.46
C CYS A 12 5.13 2.46 -0.93
N THR A 13 4.20 1.75 -1.56
CA THR A 13 3.64 2.12 -2.85
C THR A 13 2.13 2.23 -2.69
N ILE A 14 1.57 3.40 -2.96
CA ILE A 14 0.14 3.63 -3.05
C ILE A 14 -0.16 3.81 -4.54
N PRO A 15 -0.86 2.87 -5.19
CA PRO A 15 -1.09 2.91 -6.63
C PRO A 15 -2.07 4.00 -7.04
N ASP A 16 -2.11 4.28 -8.34
CA ASP A 16 -3.04 5.25 -8.92
C ASP A 16 -4.50 4.94 -8.56
N GLY A 17 -5.31 5.98 -8.42
CA GLY A 17 -6.73 5.84 -8.08
C GLY A 17 -7.01 5.30 -6.67
N THR A 18 -6.01 5.18 -5.81
CA THR A 18 -6.24 4.77 -4.41
C THR A 18 -7.02 5.85 -3.67
N ASP A 19 -8.05 5.41 -2.95
CA ASP A 19 -8.88 6.27 -2.12
C ASP A 19 -8.76 5.85 -0.66
N LEU A 20 -8.41 6.79 0.20
CA LEU A 20 -8.44 6.66 1.64
C LEU A 20 -9.39 7.71 2.19
N GLN A 21 -10.67 7.35 2.21
CA GLN A 21 -11.76 8.14 2.77
C GLN A 21 -12.33 7.46 4.01
N GLU A 22 -12.60 8.28 5.02
CA GLU A 22 -13.16 7.88 6.31
C GLU A 22 -12.29 6.86 7.05
N HIS A 23 -12.56 5.57 6.84
CA HIS A 23 -12.00 4.47 7.60
C HIS A 23 -11.60 3.27 6.74
N VAL A 24 -11.57 3.39 5.42
CA VAL A 24 -11.21 2.28 4.51
C VAL A 24 -10.16 2.75 3.50
N LEU A 25 -9.09 1.98 3.38
CA LEU A 25 -8.12 2.08 2.30
C LEU A 25 -8.61 1.21 1.14
N PHE A 26 -9.06 1.87 0.08
CA PHE A 26 -9.62 1.24 -1.11
C PHE A 26 -8.69 1.41 -2.31
N THR A 27 -8.48 0.32 -3.04
CA THR A 27 -7.85 0.33 -4.36
C THR A 27 -8.43 -0.79 -5.21
N GLU A 28 -8.43 -0.64 -6.53
CA GLU A 28 -8.79 -1.72 -7.46
C GLU A 28 -7.66 -2.75 -7.61
N ARG A 29 -6.51 -2.54 -6.95
CA ARG A 29 -5.33 -3.40 -7.04
C ARG A 29 -5.20 -4.33 -5.82
N ALA A 30 -4.23 -5.24 -5.90
CA ALA A 30 -3.84 -6.04 -4.73
C ALA A 30 -3.24 -5.16 -3.63
N ILE A 31 -3.50 -5.52 -2.38
CA ILE A 31 -2.95 -4.89 -1.18
C ILE A 31 -2.01 -5.89 -0.50
N LEU A 32 -0.74 -5.51 -0.38
CA LEU A 32 0.30 -6.28 0.30
C LEU A 32 0.75 -5.52 1.55
N VAL A 33 0.49 -6.09 2.72
CA VAL A 33 0.89 -5.53 4.01
C VAL A 33 2.02 -6.39 4.58
N GLY A 34 3.18 -5.79 4.81
CA GLY A 34 4.34 -6.41 5.44
C GLY A 34 4.14 -6.67 6.94
N ASP A 35 5.12 -7.28 7.59
CA ASP A 35 4.98 -7.75 8.97
C ASP A 35 4.93 -6.60 9.98
N ARG A 36 4.30 -6.86 11.13
CA ARG A 36 4.29 -5.94 12.29
C ARG A 36 3.71 -4.56 11.98
N CYS A 37 2.81 -4.47 11.01
CA CYS A 37 2.12 -3.23 10.69
C CYS A 37 0.97 -2.96 11.66
N ARG A 38 0.66 -1.66 11.86
CA ARG A 38 -0.56 -1.21 12.53
C ARG A 38 -1.38 -0.40 11.53
N ILE A 39 -2.58 -0.89 11.24
CA ILE A 39 -3.50 -0.30 10.29
C ILE A 39 -4.82 -0.06 11.03
N ASP A 40 -5.19 1.20 11.24
CA ASP A 40 -6.44 1.54 11.92
C ASP A 40 -7.65 1.55 10.95
N TYR A 41 -7.37 1.39 9.66
CA TYR A 41 -8.34 1.37 8.57
C TYR A 41 -8.80 -0.06 8.23
N GLY A 42 -9.92 -0.15 7.52
CA GLY A 42 -10.25 -1.33 6.73
C GLY A 42 -9.43 -1.38 5.44
N LEU A 43 -9.26 -2.57 4.89
CA LEU A 43 -8.55 -2.82 3.65
C LEU A 43 -9.54 -3.37 2.63
N SER A 44 -9.64 -2.74 1.46
CA SER A 44 -10.49 -3.18 0.36
C SER A 44 -9.69 -3.17 -0.94
N GLY A 45 -9.41 -4.36 -1.49
CA GLY A 45 -8.55 -4.53 -2.67
C GLY A 45 -9.06 -5.63 -3.62
N ALA A 46 -8.38 -5.80 -4.75
CA ALA A 46 -8.61 -6.96 -5.61
C ALA A 46 -8.16 -8.25 -4.90
N GLU A 47 -6.96 -8.25 -4.34
CA GLU A 47 -6.49 -9.27 -3.40
C GLU A 47 -6.02 -8.56 -2.14
N VAL A 48 -6.11 -9.20 -0.97
CA VAL A 48 -5.55 -8.65 0.26
C VAL A 48 -4.66 -9.68 0.94
N VAL A 49 -3.38 -9.32 1.04
CA VAL A 49 -2.36 -10.11 1.69
C VAL A 49 -1.83 -9.33 2.89
N VAL A 50 -2.10 -9.83 4.09
CA VAL A 50 -1.56 -9.27 5.34
C VAL A 50 -0.55 -10.26 5.90
N ALA A 51 0.69 -9.84 6.08
CA ALA A 51 1.74 -10.69 6.60
C ALA A 51 1.61 -10.86 8.15
N GLU A 52 2.67 -11.29 8.81
CA GLU A 52 2.62 -11.77 10.19
C GLU A 52 2.58 -10.63 11.21
N PHE A 53 2.01 -10.92 12.40
CA PHE A 53 2.01 -10.03 13.56
C PHE A 53 1.41 -8.64 13.31
N CYS A 54 0.48 -8.54 12.35
CA CYS A 54 -0.17 -7.28 12.02
C CYS A 54 -1.39 -7.02 12.92
N ARG A 55 -1.81 -5.76 12.97
CA ARG A 55 -3.08 -5.36 13.55
C ARG A 55 -3.85 -4.51 12.56
N VAL A 56 -5.04 -4.97 12.19
CA VAL A 56 -5.97 -4.26 11.30
C VAL A 56 -7.24 -3.96 12.10
N ASN A 57 -7.51 -2.69 12.41
CA ASN A 57 -8.68 -2.32 13.21
C ASN A 57 -9.98 -2.20 12.40
N GLY A 58 -9.89 -2.18 11.06
CA GLY A 58 -11.06 -2.23 10.19
C GLY A 58 -11.37 -3.63 9.67
N ALA A 59 -12.33 -3.70 8.75
CA ALA A 59 -12.64 -4.92 8.00
C ALA A 59 -11.63 -5.16 6.88
N VAL A 60 -11.42 -6.42 6.50
CA VAL A 60 -10.64 -6.81 5.32
C VAL A 60 -11.60 -7.36 4.28
N THR A 61 -11.63 -6.77 3.09
CA THR A 61 -12.49 -7.20 1.98
C THR A 61 -11.65 -7.35 0.71
N ALA A 62 -11.84 -8.44 -0.01
CA ALA A 62 -11.25 -8.63 -1.33
C ALA A 62 -12.26 -9.20 -2.32
N THR A 63 -12.17 -8.80 -3.58
CA THR A 63 -12.94 -9.43 -4.68
C THR A 63 -12.31 -10.74 -5.15
N GLY A 64 -11.01 -10.90 -4.91
CA GLY A 64 -10.25 -12.14 -5.06
C GLY A 64 -9.82 -12.63 -3.68
N ASP A 65 -8.66 -13.26 -3.61
CA ASP A 65 -8.22 -13.97 -2.41
C ASP A 65 -7.90 -13.06 -1.21
N VAL A 66 -8.12 -13.59 -0.01
CA VAL A 66 -7.58 -13.02 1.24
C VAL A 66 -6.55 -13.97 1.85
N ARG A 67 -5.35 -13.45 2.14
CA ARG A 67 -4.28 -14.17 2.83
C ARG A 67 -3.89 -13.41 4.09
N ILE A 68 -4.08 -13.99 5.27
CA ILE A 68 -3.74 -13.36 6.55
C ILE A 68 -2.71 -14.23 7.26
N GLY A 69 -1.54 -13.64 7.54
CA GLY A 69 -0.40 -14.30 8.15
C GLY A 69 -0.57 -14.57 9.64
N ASN A 70 0.40 -15.32 10.18
CA ASN A 70 0.35 -15.82 11.54
C ASN A 70 0.24 -14.70 12.57
N TRP A 71 -0.51 -14.96 13.64
CA TRP A 71 -0.65 -14.07 14.80
C TRP A 71 -1.17 -12.66 14.48
N THR A 72 -1.81 -12.47 13.33
CA THR A 72 -2.44 -11.21 12.95
C THR A 72 -3.82 -11.07 13.59
N GLU A 73 -4.15 -9.86 14.04
CA GLU A 73 -5.45 -9.51 14.61
C GLU A 73 -6.22 -8.59 13.66
N VAL A 74 -7.44 -8.99 13.30
CA VAL A 74 -8.40 -8.19 12.54
C VAL A 74 -9.61 -7.88 13.43
N ALA A 75 -9.89 -6.61 13.68
CA ALA A 75 -11.01 -6.21 14.53
C ALA A 75 -12.36 -6.20 13.80
N GLY A 76 -12.35 -6.00 12.48
CA GLY A 76 -13.54 -6.05 11.64
C GLY A 76 -13.84 -7.45 11.09
N ASP A 77 -14.78 -7.47 10.15
CA ASP A 77 -15.09 -8.66 9.36
C ASP A 77 -13.99 -8.95 8.33
N VAL A 78 -13.86 -10.22 7.95
CA VAL A 78 -13.02 -10.63 6.82
C VAL A 78 -13.92 -11.23 5.75
N ARG A 79 -13.89 -10.66 4.55
CA ARG A 79 -14.70 -11.09 3.41
C ARG A 79 -13.84 -11.29 2.16
N THR A 80 -14.07 -12.39 1.47
CA THR A 80 -13.52 -12.63 0.12
C THR A 80 -14.60 -13.24 -0.78
N ASP A 81 -14.61 -12.81 -2.04
CA ASP A 81 -15.44 -13.43 -3.08
C ASP A 81 -14.78 -14.65 -3.75
N GLU A 82 -13.53 -14.98 -3.38
CA GLU A 82 -12.79 -16.19 -3.78
C GLU A 82 -12.29 -16.94 -2.52
N ASP A 83 -11.00 -17.31 -2.46
CA ASP A 83 -10.44 -18.15 -1.41
C ASP A 83 -9.88 -17.37 -0.22
N ALA A 84 -9.88 -17.99 0.96
CA ALA A 84 -9.25 -17.44 2.16
C ALA A 84 -8.17 -18.37 2.73
N TYR A 85 -7.05 -17.78 3.11
CA TYR A 85 -5.90 -18.47 3.71
C TYR A 85 -5.53 -17.78 5.01
N LEU A 86 -5.80 -18.41 6.15
CA LEU A 86 -5.56 -17.84 7.48
C LEU A 86 -4.46 -18.62 8.21
N GLY A 87 -3.38 -17.93 8.57
CA GLY A 87 -2.25 -18.50 9.30
C GLY A 87 -2.58 -18.87 10.75
N GLU A 88 -1.67 -19.61 11.37
CA GLU A 88 -1.75 -20.00 12.78
C GLU A 88 -1.92 -18.78 13.71
N GLY A 89 -2.84 -18.88 14.66
CA GLY A 89 -3.02 -17.86 15.70
C GLY A 89 -3.69 -16.56 15.24
N VAL A 90 -4.19 -16.49 14.00
CA VAL A 90 -5.02 -15.37 13.52
C VAL A 90 -6.25 -15.19 14.43
N ARG A 91 -6.58 -13.92 14.71
CA ARG A 91 -7.79 -13.55 15.45
C ARG A 91 -8.64 -12.59 14.63
N ILE A 92 -9.90 -12.94 14.44
CA ILE A 92 -10.89 -12.11 13.76
C ILE A 92 -12.01 -11.83 14.78
N ALA A 93 -12.19 -10.57 15.17
CA ALA A 93 -13.26 -10.17 16.09
C ALA A 93 -14.63 -10.02 15.37
N GLY A 94 -14.61 -9.86 14.05
CA GLY A 94 -15.79 -9.92 13.21
C GLY A 94 -16.19 -11.33 12.79
N ARG A 95 -16.93 -11.39 11.70
CA ARG A 95 -17.30 -12.60 10.95
C ARG A 95 -16.31 -12.86 9.82
N LEU A 96 -16.06 -14.13 9.53
CA LEU A 96 -15.36 -14.55 8.30
C LEU A 96 -16.40 -15.02 7.25
N SER A 97 -16.34 -14.47 6.04
CA SER A 97 -17.19 -14.86 4.92
C SER A 97 -16.33 -15.15 3.69
N VAL A 98 -16.39 -16.40 3.21
CA VAL A 98 -15.56 -16.91 2.12
C VAL A 98 -16.47 -17.53 1.07
N ALA A 99 -16.42 -17.04 -0.16
CA ALA A 99 -17.23 -17.60 -1.24
C ALA A 99 -16.59 -18.84 -1.90
N GLY A 100 -15.26 -18.97 -1.84
CA GLY A 100 -14.49 -20.12 -2.29
C GLY A 100 -14.04 -21.03 -1.16
N ASP A 101 -12.85 -21.60 -1.33
CA ASP A 101 -12.19 -22.52 -0.41
C ASP A 101 -11.55 -21.77 0.77
N LEU A 102 -11.46 -22.44 1.92
CA LEU A 102 -10.88 -21.90 3.15
C LEU A 102 -9.78 -22.82 3.68
N ASP A 103 -8.55 -22.34 3.60
CA ASP A 103 -7.39 -22.92 4.30
C ASP A 103 -7.18 -22.19 5.63
N ILE A 104 -7.29 -22.92 6.74
CA ILE A 104 -7.23 -22.34 8.08
C ILE A 104 -6.18 -23.06 8.93
N GLY A 105 -5.26 -22.27 9.47
CA GLY A 105 -4.20 -22.74 10.35
C GLY A 105 -4.71 -23.16 11.72
N ASP A 106 -3.79 -23.71 12.52
CA ASP A 106 -4.10 -24.10 13.88
C ASP A 106 -4.40 -22.87 14.75
N ASN A 107 -5.27 -23.03 15.74
CA ASN A 107 -5.55 -21.98 16.74
C ASN A 107 -6.05 -20.63 16.19
N VAL A 108 -6.73 -20.63 15.03
CA VAL A 108 -7.45 -19.46 14.52
C VAL A 108 -8.71 -19.22 15.36
N LYS A 109 -8.97 -17.97 15.73
CA LYS A 109 -10.14 -17.56 16.53
C LYS A 109 -10.99 -16.57 15.76
N ILE A 110 -12.27 -16.88 15.59
CA ILE A 110 -13.24 -16.02 14.89
C ILE A 110 -14.43 -15.81 15.83
N GLU A 111 -14.63 -14.58 16.32
CA GLU A 111 -15.56 -14.32 17.41
C GLU A 111 -17.03 -14.39 16.98
N GLN A 112 -17.37 -13.94 15.77
CA GLN A 112 -18.76 -13.94 15.26
C GLN A 112 -19.08 -15.13 14.33
N GLY A 113 -18.21 -16.14 14.32
CA GLY A 113 -18.32 -17.32 13.48
C GLY A 113 -17.89 -17.10 12.02
N PHE A 114 -17.94 -18.16 11.22
CA PHE A 114 -17.54 -18.13 9.81
C PHE A 114 -18.53 -18.84 8.89
N GLU A 115 -18.59 -18.39 7.64
CA GLU A 115 -19.28 -19.04 6.52
C GLU A 115 -18.28 -19.21 5.38
N ALA A 116 -18.10 -20.45 4.91
CA ALA A 116 -17.33 -20.77 3.72
C ALA A 116 -18.20 -21.64 2.79
N ARG A 117 -18.20 -21.37 1.49
CA ARG A 117 -19.03 -22.11 0.51
C ARG A 117 -18.25 -23.19 -0.26
N GLY A 118 -16.93 -23.12 -0.27
CA GLY A 118 -16.03 -24.14 -0.82
C GLY A 118 -15.55 -25.17 0.22
N TRP A 119 -14.44 -25.82 -0.10
CA TRP A 119 -13.77 -26.79 0.77
C TRP A 119 -13.06 -26.11 1.92
N ILE A 120 -13.19 -26.67 3.12
CA ILE A 120 -12.49 -26.18 4.31
C ILE A 120 -11.37 -27.16 4.65
N GLN A 121 -10.11 -26.71 4.61
CA GLN A 121 -8.95 -27.50 5.01
C GLN A 121 -8.28 -26.89 6.24
N ILE A 122 -8.14 -27.71 7.29
CA ILE A 122 -7.41 -27.32 8.50
C ILE A 122 -5.95 -27.72 8.32
N ARG A 123 -5.14 -26.76 7.89
CA ARG A 123 -3.69 -26.86 7.71
C ARG A 123 -3.12 -25.45 7.78
N ASN A 124 -1.97 -25.27 8.43
CA ASN A 124 -1.33 -23.95 8.41
C ASN A 124 -0.94 -23.63 6.96
N PRO A 125 -1.54 -22.61 6.32
CA PRO A 125 -1.13 -22.24 4.98
C PRO A 125 0.34 -21.86 5.00
N LEU A 126 1.06 -22.18 3.92
CA LEU A 126 2.45 -21.78 3.80
C LEU A 126 2.54 -20.26 4.02
N PRO A 127 3.47 -19.76 4.86
CA PRO A 127 3.64 -18.33 5.04
C PRO A 127 3.80 -17.66 3.68
N VAL A 128 3.12 -16.54 3.47
CA VAL A 128 3.07 -15.81 2.18
C VAL A 128 4.47 -15.61 1.60
N ILE A 129 5.45 -15.26 2.43
CA ILE A 129 6.84 -15.05 1.99
C ILE A 129 7.47 -16.30 1.37
N VAL A 130 7.12 -17.48 1.88
CA VAL A 130 7.58 -18.77 1.32
C VAL A 130 6.91 -19.02 -0.03
N TYR A 131 5.62 -18.73 -0.16
CA TYR A 131 4.92 -18.83 -1.44
C TYR A 131 5.53 -17.89 -2.50
N LEU A 132 5.74 -16.62 -2.16
CA LEU A 132 6.41 -15.64 -3.02
C LEU A 132 7.83 -16.09 -3.40
N MET A 133 8.58 -16.63 -2.44
CA MET A 133 9.93 -17.15 -2.71
C MET A 133 9.89 -18.37 -3.64
N LEU A 134 8.94 -19.29 -3.46
CA LEU A 134 8.76 -20.44 -4.34
C LEU A 134 8.35 -19.99 -5.75
N TYR A 135 7.47 -19.00 -5.86
CA TYR A 135 7.05 -18.40 -7.12
C TYR A 135 8.23 -17.73 -7.84
N LEU A 136 9.00 -16.89 -7.14
CA LEU A 136 10.20 -16.25 -7.70
C LEU A 136 11.27 -17.30 -8.07
N MET A 137 11.47 -18.33 -7.27
CA MET A 137 12.36 -19.45 -7.60
C MET A 137 11.89 -20.22 -8.82
N ALA A 138 10.57 -20.39 -9.00
CA ALA A 138 10.00 -20.99 -10.19
C ALA A 138 10.22 -20.08 -11.40
N MET A 139 9.98 -18.78 -11.29
CA MET A 139 10.27 -17.80 -12.36
C MET A 139 11.75 -17.79 -12.74
N LEU A 140 12.66 -17.77 -11.77
CA LEU A 140 14.11 -17.79 -12.01
C LEU A 140 14.63 -19.11 -12.61
N ARG A 141 13.83 -20.19 -12.55
CA ARG A 141 14.16 -21.46 -13.21
C ARG A 141 13.86 -21.45 -14.71
N PHE A 142 13.04 -20.52 -15.18
CA PHE A 142 12.76 -20.36 -16.60
C PHE A 142 13.82 -19.44 -17.20
N GLU A 143 14.64 -19.98 -18.10
CA GLU A 143 15.68 -19.20 -18.80
C GLU A 143 15.12 -18.42 -20.01
N HIS A 144 13.91 -18.75 -20.47
CA HIS A 144 13.27 -18.17 -21.65
C HIS A 144 11.88 -17.60 -21.32
N GLU A 145 11.61 -16.42 -21.86
CA GLU A 145 10.34 -15.67 -21.73
C GLU A 145 9.13 -16.56 -22.11
N ASP A 146 9.25 -17.35 -23.19
CA ASP A 146 8.18 -18.25 -23.68
C ASP A 146 7.76 -19.37 -22.71
N GLU A 147 8.63 -19.76 -21.76
CA GLU A 147 8.31 -20.77 -20.74
C GLU A 147 7.60 -20.12 -19.55
N VAL A 148 7.98 -18.89 -19.22
CA VAL A 148 7.30 -18.05 -18.23
C VAL A 148 5.88 -17.78 -18.69
N ASP A 149 5.68 -17.27 -19.90
CA ASP A 149 4.36 -16.89 -20.40
C ASP A 149 3.41 -18.09 -20.47
N ARG A 150 3.91 -19.26 -20.84
CA ARG A 150 3.13 -20.50 -20.86
C ARG A 150 2.76 -20.95 -19.45
N PHE A 151 3.71 -20.95 -18.52
CA PHE A 151 3.45 -21.31 -17.12
C PHE A 151 2.47 -20.31 -16.47
N MET A 152 2.60 -19.02 -16.76
CA MET A 152 1.71 -17.96 -16.31
C MET A 152 0.30 -18.14 -16.87
N THR A 153 0.17 -18.40 -18.17
CA THR A 153 -1.12 -18.64 -18.83
C THR A 153 -1.79 -19.92 -18.31
N GLU A 154 -1.02 -20.98 -18.05
CA GLU A 154 -1.52 -22.24 -17.50
C GLU A 154 -1.91 -22.15 -16.02
N MET A 155 -1.26 -21.30 -15.22
CA MET A 155 -1.52 -21.17 -13.79
C MET A 155 -2.53 -20.06 -13.43
N LEU A 156 -2.53 -18.93 -14.14
CA LEU A 156 -3.32 -17.74 -13.79
C LEU A 156 -4.57 -17.56 -14.66
N GLY A 157 -4.71 -18.31 -15.76
CA GLY A 157 -5.78 -18.08 -16.72
C GLY A 157 -5.53 -16.81 -17.54
N GLY A 158 -5.47 -16.95 -18.86
CA GLY A 158 -5.03 -15.88 -19.75
C GLY A 158 -5.88 -14.61 -19.68
N ASP A 159 -5.21 -13.49 -19.45
CA ASP A 159 -5.02 -12.40 -20.42
C ASP A 159 -3.87 -11.55 -19.87
N GLU A 160 -2.94 -11.13 -20.73
CA GLU A 160 -1.84 -10.21 -20.40
C GLU A 160 -2.40 -8.83 -20.07
N ALA A 161 -3.07 -8.69 -18.93
CA ALA A 161 -3.21 -7.40 -18.30
C ALA A 161 -1.81 -7.01 -17.78
N PRO A 162 -1.31 -5.79 -18.06
CA PRO A 162 -0.05 -5.35 -17.48
C PRO A 162 -0.13 -5.54 -15.96
N VAL A 163 0.91 -6.13 -15.36
CA VAL A 163 0.99 -6.32 -13.90
C VAL A 163 0.91 -4.95 -13.24
N GLU A 164 -0.28 -4.59 -12.78
CA GLU A 164 -0.49 -3.30 -12.16
C GLU A 164 0.17 -3.29 -10.78
N GLN A 165 0.94 -2.25 -10.49
CA GLN A 165 1.69 -2.17 -9.23
C GLN A 165 0.75 -2.24 -8.04
N PRO A 166 0.90 -3.19 -7.11
CA PRO A 166 0.02 -3.33 -5.97
C PRO A 166 0.22 -2.18 -4.99
N LEU A 167 -0.73 -2.02 -4.08
CA LEU A 167 -0.53 -1.25 -2.87
C LEU A 167 0.37 -2.02 -1.92
N VAL A 168 1.53 -1.46 -1.59
CA VAL A 168 2.49 -2.05 -0.65
C VAL A 168 2.57 -1.20 0.61
N ILE A 169 2.21 -1.79 1.75
CA ILE A 169 2.46 -1.23 3.08
C ILE A 169 3.66 -2.00 3.67
N PRO A 170 4.85 -1.38 3.79
CA PRO A 170 6.07 -2.08 4.14
C PRO A 170 6.08 -2.45 5.62
N SER A 171 6.94 -3.40 5.98
CA SER A 171 7.08 -3.88 7.37
C SER A 171 7.28 -2.75 8.37
N GLY A 172 6.51 -2.78 9.46
CA GLY A 172 6.58 -1.77 10.53
C GLY A 172 5.94 -0.41 10.18
N ALA A 173 5.20 -0.30 9.09
CA ALA A 173 4.41 0.89 8.79
C ALA A 173 3.26 1.09 9.81
N ILE A 174 2.92 2.36 10.03
CA ILE A 174 1.81 2.80 10.89
C ILE A 174 0.87 3.63 10.05
N PHE A 175 -0.29 3.06 9.73
CA PHE A 175 -1.38 3.73 9.04
C PHE A 175 -2.51 3.90 10.06
N ASP A 176 -2.42 4.95 10.86
CA ASP A 176 -3.42 5.32 11.86
C ASP A 176 -4.26 6.51 11.37
N MET A 177 -5.34 6.86 12.10
CA MET A 177 -6.26 7.94 11.72
C MET A 177 -5.59 9.32 11.59
N GLU A 178 -4.39 9.50 12.12
CA GLU A 178 -3.65 10.75 12.03
C GLU A 178 -2.50 10.69 11.03
N ARG A 179 -1.89 9.51 10.84
CA ARG A 179 -0.58 9.34 10.20
C ARG A 179 -0.55 8.15 9.25
N LEU A 180 0.00 8.41 8.07
CA LEU A 180 0.49 7.41 7.13
C LEU A 180 2.01 7.45 7.21
N GLU A 181 2.58 6.65 8.12
CA GLU A 181 4.00 6.69 8.49
C GLU A 181 4.72 5.41 8.07
N VAL A 182 5.81 5.57 7.33
CA VAL A 182 6.64 4.45 6.85
C VAL A 182 8.11 4.66 7.23
N PRO A 183 8.86 3.57 7.50
CA PRO A 183 10.28 3.69 7.84
C PRO A 183 11.15 4.20 6.67
N GLY A 184 10.77 3.82 5.45
CA GLY A 184 11.52 4.07 4.22
C GLY A 184 10.89 5.15 3.37
N GLU A 185 10.74 4.83 2.09
CA GLU A 185 10.18 5.73 1.08
C GLU A 185 8.68 5.46 0.90
N MET A 186 7.94 6.50 0.51
CA MET A 186 6.54 6.40 0.13
C MET A 186 6.34 7.00 -1.26
N ALA A 187 5.93 6.16 -2.22
CA ALA A 187 5.34 6.58 -3.49
C ALA A 187 3.82 6.63 -3.33
N ILE A 188 3.24 7.75 -3.72
CA ILE A 188 1.81 7.91 -3.91
C ILE A 188 1.60 8.14 -5.39
N GLY A 189 0.74 7.32 -6.00
CA GLY A 189 0.38 7.39 -7.40
C GLY A 189 -0.39 8.65 -7.77
N SER A 190 -0.88 8.65 -9.00
CA SER A 190 -1.70 9.71 -9.58
C SER A 190 -3.19 9.46 -9.34
N ASP A 191 -3.99 10.52 -9.42
CA ASP A 191 -5.44 10.47 -9.26
C ASP A 191 -5.87 9.85 -7.91
N CYS A 192 -5.01 9.91 -6.90
CA CYS A 192 -5.27 9.40 -5.57
C CYS A 192 -5.99 10.45 -4.72
N ARG A 193 -6.75 9.97 -3.73
CA ARG A 193 -7.38 10.83 -2.73
C ARG A 193 -7.13 10.26 -1.35
N LEU A 194 -6.30 10.94 -0.55
CA LEU A 194 -5.83 10.40 0.72
C LEU A 194 -6.10 11.35 1.88
N HIS A 195 -6.57 10.79 3.00
CA HIS A 195 -6.75 11.51 4.27
C HIS A 195 -5.69 11.05 5.29
N GLY A 196 -4.98 12.01 5.89
CA GLY A 196 -3.97 11.71 6.90
C GLY A 196 -2.61 12.39 6.64
N ASN A 197 -1.79 12.47 7.67
CA ASN A 197 -0.47 13.10 7.58
C ASN A 197 0.57 12.09 7.09
N VAL A 198 1.16 12.35 5.93
CA VAL A 198 2.16 11.48 5.32
C VAL A 198 3.52 11.70 5.96
N ARG A 199 4.19 10.61 6.35
CA ARG A 199 5.52 10.64 6.95
C ARG A 199 6.41 9.54 6.38
N GLY A 200 7.63 9.92 6.00
CA GLY A 200 8.64 8.96 5.52
C GLY A 200 10.02 9.59 5.41
N ARG A 201 10.98 8.85 4.88
CA ARG A 201 12.30 9.38 4.53
C ARG A 201 12.26 10.18 3.23
N VAL A 202 11.63 9.61 2.21
CA VAL A 202 11.32 10.24 0.92
C VAL A 202 9.83 10.08 0.66
N VAL A 203 9.17 11.14 0.20
CA VAL A 203 7.75 11.11 -0.17
C VAL A 203 7.60 11.64 -1.59
N GLU A 204 7.06 10.83 -2.48
CA GLU A 204 6.76 11.21 -3.86
C GLU A 204 5.26 11.12 -4.07
N VAL A 205 4.65 12.20 -4.56
CA VAL A 205 3.23 12.27 -4.87
C VAL A 205 3.07 12.42 -6.38
N GLY A 206 2.25 11.57 -6.99
CA GLY A 206 1.92 11.58 -8.40
C GLY A 206 1.11 12.79 -8.81
N SER A 207 0.56 12.74 -10.03
CA SER A 207 -0.20 13.85 -10.62
C SER A 207 -1.67 13.80 -10.22
N ASN A 208 -2.38 14.94 -10.25
CA ASN A 208 -3.81 15.02 -9.96
C ASN A 208 -4.23 14.41 -8.60
N THR A 209 -3.30 14.28 -7.66
CA THR A 209 -3.55 13.63 -6.37
C THR A 209 -3.94 14.66 -5.33
N ILE A 210 -4.97 14.36 -4.53
CA ILE A 210 -5.44 15.23 -3.45
C ILE A 210 -5.07 14.60 -2.12
N LEU A 211 -4.19 15.28 -1.38
CA LEU A 211 -3.82 14.92 -0.02
C LEU A 211 -4.47 15.87 0.99
N PHE A 212 -5.40 15.33 1.75
CA PHE A 212 -6.03 15.99 2.89
C PHE A 212 -5.16 15.77 4.14
N GLY A 213 -4.04 16.47 4.20
CA GLY A 213 -3.08 16.33 5.29
C GLY A 213 -1.78 17.05 5.03
N SER A 214 -0.87 16.95 5.99
CA SER A 214 0.49 17.49 5.87
C SER A 214 1.45 16.40 5.41
N ILE A 215 2.56 16.80 4.78
CA ILE A 215 3.65 15.89 4.40
C ILE A 215 4.86 16.22 5.26
N ARG A 216 5.50 15.19 5.83
CA ARG A 216 6.80 15.33 6.50
C ARG A 216 7.78 14.30 5.98
N ALA A 217 8.89 14.74 5.40
CA ALA A 217 9.97 13.86 4.97
C ALA A 217 11.32 14.22 5.58
N ALA A 218 12.21 13.24 5.74
CA ALA A 218 13.58 13.49 6.18
C ALA A 218 14.45 14.08 5.07
N ASP A 219 14.40 13.49 3.87
CA ASP A 219 15.38 13.72 2.81
C ASP A 219 14.80 14.50 1.62
N ARG A 220 13.63 14.09 1.12
CA ARG A 220 13.03 14.68 -0.09
C ARG A 220 11.50 14.57 -0.10
N VAL A 221 10.85 15.62 -0.62
CA VAL A 221 9.44 15.59 -1.01
C VAL A 221 9.32 15.99 -2.48
N VAL A 222 8.59 15.21 -3.27
CA VAL A 222 8.20 15.57 -4.64
C VAL A 222 6.68 15.61 -4.72
N ILE A 223 6.13 16.72 -5.17
CA ILE A 223 4.69 16.91 -5.41
C ILE A 223 4.47 16.99 -6.90
N GLY A 224 3.75 16.02 -7.45
CA GLY A 224 3.48 15.92 -8.88
C GLY A 224 2.58 17.04 -9.42
N PRO A 225 2.51 17.18 -10.76
CA PRO A 225 1.69 18.18 -11.43
C PRO A 225 0.21 18.14 -11.04
N GLU A 226 -0.43 19.32 -10.98
CA GLU A 226 -1.87 19.48 -10.73
C GLU A 226 -2.38 18.84 -9.41
N SER A 227 -1.47 18.36 -8.55
CA SER A 227 -1.80 17.78 -7.25
C SER A 227 -2.06 18.84 -6.19
N VAL A 228 -2.90 18.53 -5.22
CA VAL A 228 -3.30 19.44 -4.14
C VAL A 228 -2.92 18.87 -2.80
N VAL A 229 -2.09 19.59 -2.05
CA VAL A 229 -1.77 19.28 -0.65
C VAL A 229 -2.41 20.33 0.25
N HIS A 230 -3.35 19.91 1.09
CA HIS A 230 -4.09 20.83 1.96
C HIS A 230 -3.28 21.33 3.16
N GLY A 231 -2.29 20.56 3.62
CA GLY A 231 -1.48 20.87 4.79
C GLY A 231 -0.10 21.45 4.49
N THR A 232 0.70 21.55 5.54
CA THR A 232 2.10 21.99 5.46
C THR A 232 2.98 20.88 4.90
N VAL A 233 3.99 21.25 4.12
CA VAL A 233 5.01 20.32 3.62
C VAL A 233 6.34 20.66 4.30
N ALA A 234 6.83 19.75 5.13
CA ALA A 234 8.08 19.90 5.86
C ALA A 234 9.09 18.85 5.42
N CYS A 235 10.31 19.27 5.07
CA CYS A 235 11.37 18.39 4.62
C CYS A 235 12.73 18.80 5.23
N GLY A 236 13.51 17.84 5.71
CA GLY A 236 14.90 18.11 6.13
C GLY A 236 15.84 18.40 4.95
N GLY A 237 15.47 18.00 3.74
CA GLY A 237 16.21 18.23 2.50
C GLY A 237 15.41 19.02 1.46
N THR A 238 15.17 18.43 0.29
CA THR A 238 14.64 19.15 -0.87
C THR A 238 13.13 18.97 -1.01
N ILE A 239 12.40 20.05 -1.28
CA ILE A 239 10.99 20.03 -1.69
C ILE A 239 10.92 20.43 -3.17
N GLU A 240 10.30 19.59 -3.99
CA GLU A 240 10.04 19.85 -5.41
C GLU A 240 8.52 19.93 -5.64
N VAL A 241 8.07 21.03 -6.22
CA VAL A 241 6.65 21.28 -6.49
C VAL A 241 6.41 21.39 -8.00
N GLY A 242 5.67 20.43 -8.53
CA GLY A 242 5.36 20.26 -9.95
C GLY A 242 4.43 21.35 -10.51
N SER A 243 4.29 21.35 -11.84
CA SER A 243 3.50 22.38 -12.53
C SER A 243 2.01 22.31 -12.18
N GLY A 244 1.39 23.44 -11.84
CA GLY A 244 -0.04 23.49 -11.49
C GLY A 244 -0.37 22.91 -10.12
N ALA A 245 0.61 22.34 -9.40
CA ALA A 245 0.40 21.82 -8.07
C ALA A 245 0.06 22.96 -7.09
N ARG A 246 -0.80 22.66 -6.11
CA ARG A 246 -1.28 23.62 -5.11
C ARG A 246 -0.97 23.13 -3.71
N VAL A 247 -0.24 23.93 -2.95
CA VAL A 247 0.00 23.67 -1.52
C VAL A 247 -0.72 24.75 -0.73
N LEU A 248 -1.71 24.34 0.06
CA LEU A 248 -2.55 25.26 0.83
C LEU A 248 -1.96 25.61 2.21
N GLY A 249 -0.84 24.98 2.57
CA GLY A 249 -0.06 25.27 3.77
C GLY A 249 1.33 25.85 3.48
N ASP A 250 2.18 25.84 4.51
CA ASP A 250 3.56 26.30 4.40
C ASP A 250 4.48 25.27 3.72
N LEU A 251 5.59 25.75 3.15
CA LEU A 251 6.72 24.91 2.73
C LEU A 251 7.92 25.20 3.63
N ASP A 252 8.40 24.19 4.35
CA ASP A 252 9.62 24.27 5.17
C ASP A 252 10.61 23.20 4.74
N GLY A 253 11.55 23.55 3.86
CA GLY A 253 12.54 22.65 3.27
C GLY A 253 13.94 23.23 3.40
N ARG A 254 15.00 22.42 3.35
CA ARG A 254 16.36 22.98 3.19
C ARG A 254 16.50 23.72 1.87
N THR A 255 16.03 23.12 0.79
CA THR A 255 15.97 23.70 -0.56
C THR A 255 14.57 23.50 -1.12
N ILE A 256 14.05 24.50 -1.83
CA ILE A 256 12.71 24.45 -2.42
C ILE A 256 12.80 24.81 -3.90
N ASP A 257 12.37 23.88 -4.75
CA ASP A 257 12.26 24.06 -6.20
C ASP A 257 10.77 24.06 -6.58
N VAL A 258 10.27 25.20 -7.06
CA VAL A 258 8.84 25.39 -7.37
C VAL A 258 8.67 25.69 -8.86
N HIS A 259 7.81 24.95 -9.55
CA HIS A 259 7.44 25.29 -10.92
C HIS A 259 6.69 26.64 -10.97
N GLU A 260 6.90 27.46 -11.99
CA GLU A 260 6.29 28.80 -12.12
C GLU A 260 4.75 28.83 -12.15
N ARG A 261 4.13 27.68 -12.40
CA ARG A 261 2.67 27.48 -12.44
C ARG A 261 2.11 26.91 -11.13
N ALA A 262 2.97 26.54 -10.18
CA ALA A 262 2.52 26.05 -8.89
C ALA A 262 2.06 27.20 -8.00
N LEU A 263 1.10 26.91 -7.12
CA LEU A 263 0.56 27.88 -6.16
C LEU A 263 0.85 27.41 -4.74
N VAL A 264 1.39 28.31 -3.91
CA VAL A 264 1.62 28.08 -2.49
C VAL A 264 0.90 29.19 -1.73
N ASP A 265 -0.14 28.84 -0.96
CA ASP A 265 -0.95 29.80 -0.19
C ASP A 265 -0.40 30.05 1.24
N GLY A 266 0.77 29.49 1.56
CA GLY A 266 1.49 29.69 2.82
C GLY A 266 2.85 30.37 2.68
N THR A 267 3.63 30.32 3.75
CA THR A 267 5.02 30.83 3.79
C THR A 267 5.98 29.77 3.27
N MET A 268 7.01 30.21 2.53
CA MET A 268 8.10 29.34 2.08
C MET A 268 9.38 29.67 2.84
N ARG A 269 9.96 28.67 3.51
CA ARG A 269 11.23 28.77 4.22
C ARG A 269 12.24 27.80 3.60
N ALA A 270 13.33 28.35 3.07
CA ALA A 270 14.39 27.58 2.41
C ALA A 270 15.79 28.13 2.74
N PRO A 271 16.42 27.76 3.87
CA PRO A 271 17.73 28.29 4.26
C PRO A 271 18.86 27.93 3.28
N GLY A 272 18.71 26.87 2.49
CA GLY A 272 19.62 26.46 1.41
C GLY A 272 19.29 27.06 0.04
N GLY A 273 18.20 27.83 -0.07
CA GLY A 273 17.79 28.54 -1.28
C GLY A 273 16.47 28.06 -1.88
N LEU A 274 15.78 28.99 -2.54
CA LEU A 274 14.55 28.75 -3.30
C LEU A 274 14.81 29.01 -4.79
N ARG A 275 14.35 28.12 -5.67
CA ARG A 275 14.44 28.26 -7.13
C ARG A 275 13.06 28.17 -7.76
N ILE A 276 12.83 29.01 -8.76
CA ILE A 276 11.62 28.94 -9.60
C ILE A 276 12.02 28.31 -10.93
N LEU A 277 11.44 27.14 -11.22
CA LEU A 277 11.64 26.42 -12.48
C LEU A 277 10.64 26.95 -13.52
N ARG A 278 11.12 27.28 -14.72
CA ARG A 278 10.28 27.75 -15.83
C ARG A 278 10.21 26.68 -16.91
N ALA A 279 9.06 26.55 -17.56
CA ALA A 279 8.96 25.73 -18.76
C ALA A 279 9.73 26.41 -19.90
N THR A 280 10.68 25.70 -20.52
CA THR A 280 11.21 26.09 -21.84
C THR A 280 10.20 25.82 -22.94
#